data_AF-A0A7V8E5C5-F1
#
_entry.id   AF-A0A7V8E5C5-F1
#
_cell.length_a   1.000
_cell.length_b   1.000
_cell.length_c   1.000
_cell.angle_alpha   90.00
_cell.angle_beta   90.00
_cell.angle_gamma   90.00
#
_symmetry.space_group_name_H-M   'P 1'
#
loop_
_entity.id
_entity.type
_entity.pdbx_description
1 polymer ?
#
loop_
_entity_poly.entity_id
_entity_poly.type
_entity_poly.pdbx_seq_one_letter_code
_entity_poly.pdbx_strand_id
1 'polypeptide(L)'
;MKGFPQSPDDRRLIEIGTFDPGFAGGGARLGLRCTDRAGHVALDVLLATQVENNRHQRVEFFLEVEPAALDNFLGQIDRFEIRKGAFAVLAGCKG
;
A
#
# COMPACT_ATOMS: atom_id res chain seq x y z
N MET A 1 1.85 3.14 -15.82
CA MET A 1 1.59 4.25 -14.89
C MET A 1 0.10 4.30 -14.63
N LYS A 2 -0.32 4.37 -13.37
CA LYS A 2 -1.74 4.41 -12.95
C LYS A 2 -2.25 5.86 -12.82
N GLY A 3 -1.37 6.83 -13.08
CA GLY A 3 -1.66 8.26 -13.09
C GLY A 3 -2.02 8.79 -11.72
N PHE A 4 -1.34 8.38 -10.64
CA PHE A 4 -1.55 8.98 -9.31
C PHE A 4 -0.47 10.03 -8.99
N PRO A 5 -0.84 11.18 -8.38
CA PRO A 5 -2.20 11.70 -8.18
C PRO A 5 -2.73 12.38 -9.47
N GLN A 6 -4.04 12.27 -9.74
CA GLN A 6 -4.69 13.02 -10.83
C GLN A 6 -5.11 14.43 -10.40
N SER A 7 -5.23 14.66 -9.08
CA SER A 7 -5.54 15.96 -8.48
C SER A 7 -5.12 15.94 -7.00
N PRO A 8 -5.01 17.10 -6.32
CA PRO A 8 -4.74 17.17 -4.89
C PRO A 8 -5.75 16.46 -3.99
N ASP A 9 -6.95 16.17 -4.51
CA ASP A 9 -8.00 15.46 -3.78
C ASP A 9 -8.06 13.97 -4.16
N ASP A 10 -7.15 13.49 -5.01
CA ASP A 10 -7.06 12.07 -5.41
C ASP A 10 -6.74 11.22 -4.18
N ARG A 11 -7.67 10.32 -3.85
CA ARG A 11 -7.55 9.35 -2.77
C ARG A 11 -7.83 7.98 -3.31
N ARG A 12 -6.96 7.02 -3.00
CA ARG A 12 -7.13 5.63 -3.44
C ARG A 12 -6.99 4.69 -2.26
N LEU A 13 -7.82 3.66 -2.26
CA LEU A 13 -7.75 2.57 -1.31
C LEU A 13 -7.55 1.28 -2.09
N ILE A 14 -6.50 0.54 -1.75
CA ILE A 14 -6.19 -0.74 -2.38
C ILE A 14 -6.18 -1.79 -1.29
N GLU A 15 -6.97 -2.84 -1.47
CA GLU A 15 -6.99 -3.99 -0.58
C GLU A 15 -6.46 -5.22 -1.32
N ILE A 16 -5.57 -5.96 -0.67
CA ILE A 16 -4.95 -7.17 -1.19
C ILE A 16 -5.14 -8.25 -0.13
N GLY A 17 -5.65 -9.42 -0.51
CA GLY A 17 -5.97 -10.49 0.45
C GLY A 17 -7.23 -10.17 1.27
N THR A 18 -7.28 -10.63 2.52
CA THR A 18 -8.45 -10.48 3.39
C THR A 18 -8.06 -10.20 4.84
N PHE A 19 -8.81 -9.30 5.47
CA PHE A 19 -8.70 -9.02 6.90
C PHE A 19 -9.66 -9.89 7.74
N ASP A 20 -10.45 -10.75 7.08
CA ASP A 20 -11.35 -11.67 7.76
C ASP A 20 -10.54 -12.74 8.51
N PRO A 21 -10.69 -12.85 9.85
CA PRO A 21 -9.99 -13.85 10.65
C PRO A 21 -10.32 -15.30 10.25
N GLY A 22 -11.44 -15.54 9.57
CA GLY A 22 -11.90 -16.84 9.10
C GLY A 22 -11.13 -17.40 7.89
N PHE A 23 -10.27 -16.60 7.24
CA PHE A 23 -9.51 -17.03 6.07
C PHE A 23 -7.99 -17.02 6.35
N ALA A 24 -7.34 -18.15 6.06
CA ALA A 24 -5.89 -18.26 6.13
C ALA A 24 -5.25 -17.56 4.91
N GLY A 25 -4.65 -16.39 5.13
CA GLY A 25 -4.00 -15.64 4.07
C GLY A 25 -3.49 -14.26 4.48
N GLY A 26 -4.13 -13.64 5.48
CA GLY A 26 -3.83 -12.25 5.83
C GLY A 26 -4.29 -11.26 4.76
N GLY A 27 -4.10 -9.98 5.03
CA GLY A 27 -4.53 -8.88 4.18
C GLY A 27 -3.64 -7.65 4.30
N ALA A 28 -3.58 -6.87 3.24
CA ALA A 28 -2.93 -5.57 3.20
C ALA A 28 -3.93 -4.52 2.72
N ARG A 29 -3.91 -3.35 3.34
CA ARG A 29 -4.71 -2.18 2.94
C ARG A 29 -3.76 -1.01 2.78
N LEU A 30 -3.82 -0.39 1.61
CA LEU A 30 -2.96 0.71 1.20
C LEU A 30 -3.85 1.93 0.95
N GLY A 31 -3.72 2.94 1.80
CA GLY A 31 -4.36 4.24 1.62
C GLY A 31 -3.39 5.21 0.96
N LEU A 32 -3.79 5.79 -0.17
CA LEU A 32 -3.00 6.77 -0.90
C LEU A 32 -3.72 8.11 -0.88
N ARG A 33 -2.99 9.18 -0.59
CA ARG A 33 -3.54 10.54 -0.58
C ARG A 33 -2.46 11.56 -0.85
N CYS A 34 -2.85 12.73 -1.36
CA CYS A 34 -2.00 13.91 -1.23
C CYS A 34 -2.02 14.43 0.21
N THR A 35 -0.88 14.92 0.69
CA THR A 35 -0.75 15.59 2.00
C THR A 35 -1.00 17.09 1.88
N ASP A 36 -0.83 17.66 0.70
CA ASP A 36 -1.08 19.07 0.40
C ASP A 36 -1.51 19.32 -1.06
N ARG A 37 -1.70 20.60 -1.40
CA ARG A 37 -2.03 21.04 -2.76
C ARG A 37 -0.82 21.14 -3.71
N ALA A 38 0.39 20.93 -3.21
CA ALA A 38 1.60 20.92 -4.02
C ALA A 38 1.84 19.55 -4.68
N GLY A 39 1.07 18.53 -4.29
CA GLY A 39 1.17 17.19 -4.85
C GLY A 39 2.13 16.28 -4.08
N HIS A 40 2.50 16.63 -2.85
CA HIS A 40 3.16 15.69 -1.95
C HIS A 40 2.18 14.57 -1.59
N VAL A 41 2.67 13.34 -1.54
CA VAL A 41 1.84 12.14 -1.36
C VAL A 41 2.28 11.33 -0.17
N ALA A 42 1.29 10.74 0.50
CA ALA A 42 1.47 9.79 1.58
C ALA A 42 0.87 8.44 1.20
N LEU A 43 1.53 7.39 1.68
CA LEU A 43 1.04 6.03 1.65
C LEU A 43 0.86 5.52 3.09
N ASP A 44 -0.39 5.26 3.46
CA ASP A 44 -0.78 4.61 4.69
C ASP A 44 -0.85 3.08 4.44
N VAL A 45 0.02 2.31 5.09
CA VAL A 45 0.07 0.84 4.92
C VAL A 45 -0.43 0.14 6.17
N LEU A 46 -1.45 -0.69 6.02
CA LEU A 46 -1.97 -1.58 7.06
C LEU A 46 -1.75 -3.03 6.63
N LEU A 47 -0.94 -3.78 7.38
CA LEU A 47 -0.76 -5.21 7.17
C LEU A 47 -1.42 -5.98 8.30
N ALA A 48 -2.18 -7.01 7.95
CA ALA A 48 -2.69 -8.03 8.85
C ALA A 48 -2.23 -9.40 8.35
N THR A 49 -1.75 -10.23 9.26
CA THR A 49 -1.46 -11.63 8.96
C THR A 49 -2.21 -12.51 9.96
N GLN A 50 -2.58 -13.71 9.53
CA GLN A 50 -2.92 -14.76 10.49
C GLN A 50 -1.62 -15.21 11.16
N VAL A 51 -1.57 -15.12 12.49
CA VAL A 51 -0.41 -15.57 13.27
C VAL A 51 -0.83 -16.73 14.15
N GLU A 52 0.03 -17.75 14.20
CA GLU A 52 0.00 -18.79 15.21
C GLU A 52 -0.18 -18.19 16.62
N ASN A 53 -0.95 -18.88 17.47
CA ASN A 53 -1.30 -18.47 18.84
C ASN A 53 -2.33 -17.33 18.98
N ASN A 54 -3.22 -17.16 18.00
CA ASN A 54 -4.47 -16.39 18.13
C ASN A 54 -4.27 -14.88 18.41
N ARG A 55 -3.14 -14.31 17.98
CA ARG A 55 -2.80 -12.91 18.20
C ARG A 55 -2.61 -12.18 16.87
N HIS A 56 -3.55 -11.32 16.51
CA HIS A 56 -3.45 -10.49 15.32
C HIS A 56 -2.26 -9.55 15.44
N GLN A 57 -1.32 -9.64 14.50
CA GLN A 57 -0.23 -8.68 14.36
C GLN A 57 -0.61 -7.64 13.31
N ARG A 58 -0.57 -6.37 13.72
CA ARG A 58 -0.82 -5.20 12.89
C ARG A 58 0.43 -4.34 12.89
N VAL A 59 0.85 -3.88 11.72
CA VAL A 59 1.88 -2.86 11.58
C VAL A 59 1.34 -1.74 10.70
N GLU A 60 1.63 -0.50 11.09
CA GLU A 60 1.22 0.71 10.40
C GLU A 60 2.44 1.58 10.12
N PHE A 61 2.59 1.99 8.86
CA PHE A 61 3.70 2.84 8.41
C PHE A 61 3.13 4.08 7.73
N PHE A 62 3.81 5.21 7.95
CA PHE A 62 3.59 6.45 7.21
C PHE A 62 4.87 6.80 6.46
N LEU A 63 4.77 6.94 5.14
CA LEU A 63 5.91 7.23 4.26
C LEU A 63 5.60 8.42 3.37
N GLU A 64 6.49 9.41 3.39
CA GLU A 64 6.55 10.46 2.37
C GLU A 64 7.32 9.93 1.17
N VAL A 65 6.70 9.99 0.00
CA VAL A 65 7.28 9.41 -1.22
C VAL A 65 7.09 10.33 -2.41
N GLU A 66 8.00 10.22 -3.38
CA GLU A 66 7.85 10.88 -4.67
C GLU A 66 6.62 10.33 -5.42
N PRO A 67 5.78 11.19 -6.03
CA PRO A 67 4.61 10.75 -6.80
C PRO A 67 4.93 9.70 -7.87
N ALA A 68 6.05 9.87 -8.58
CA ALA A 68 6.48 8.94 -9.61
C ALA A 68 6.87 7.56 -9.06
N ALA A 69 7.50 7.52 -7.88
CA ALA A 69 7.85 6.27 -7.20
C ALA A 69 6.59 5.51 -6.76
N LEU A 70 5.60 6.24 -6.23
CA LEU A 70 4.32 5.67 -5.84
C LEU A 70 3.54 5.13 -7.05
N ASP A 71 3.51 5.85 -8.16
CA ASP A 71 2.82 5.41 -9.37
C ASP A 71 3.45 4.15 -10.00
N ASN A 72 4.80 4.06 -9.96
CA ASN A 72 5.50 2.86 -10.39
C ASN A 72 5.20 1.66 -9.46
N PHE A 73 5.19 1.89 -8.15
CA PHE A 73 4.82 0.88 -7.16
C PHE A 73 3.39 0.35 -7.38
N LEU A 74 2.42 1.23 -7.63
CA LEU A 74 1.06 0.84 -7.99
C LEU A 74 1.01 -0.02 -9.26
N GLY A 75 1.80 0.34 -10.27
CA GLY A 75 1.92 -0.46 -11.50
C GLY A 75 2.53 -1.86 -11.27
N GLN A 76 3.37 -2.03 -10.25
CA GLN A 76 3.93 -3.32 -9.87
C GLN A 76 2.90 -4.17 -9.10
N ILE A 77 2.15 -3.57 -8.16
CA ILE A 77 1.08 -4.26 -7.42
C ILE A 77 0.03 -4.85 -8.37
N ASP A 78 -0.39 -4.07 -9.35
CA ASP A 78 -1.41 -4.47 -10.32
C ASP A 78 -1.02 -5.71 -11.14
N ARG A 79 0.28 -5.99 -11.25
CA ARG A 79 0.82 -7.17 -11.95
C ARG A 79 0.94 -8.39 -11.05
N PHE A 80 0.62 -8.28 -9.76
CA PHE A 80 0.52 -9.45 -8.89
C PHE A 80 -0.76 -10.21 -9.18
N GLU A 81 -0.66 -11.22 -10.05
CA GLU A 81 -1.36 -12.46 -9.75
C GLU A 81 -0.87 -12.94 -8.39
N ILE A 82 -1.76 -13.19 -7.43
CA ILE A 82 -1.42 -13.57 -6.05
C ILE A 82 -0.60 -14.89 -6.07
N ARG A 83 0.70 -14.78 -6.28
CA ARG A 83 1.68 -15.87 -6.26
C ARG A 83 2.59 -15.64 -5.07
N LYS A 84 2.81 -16.68 -4.27
CA LYS A 84 3.82 -16.66 -3.20
C LYS A 84 5.17 -16.24 -3.78
N GLY A 85 5.83 -15.26 -3.15
CA GLY A 85 7.16 -14.77 -3.53
C GLY A 85 7.19 -13.50 -4.38
N ALA A 86 6.03 -12.91 -4.69
CA ALA A 86 5.97 -11.64 -5.41
C ALA A 86 6.24 -10.46 -4.45
N PHE A 87 7.04 -9.48 -4.88
CA PHE A 87 7.43 -8.32 -4.07
C PHE A 87 7.39 -7.03 -4.89
N ALA A 88 6.92 -5.94 -4.29
CA ALA A 88 6.96 -4.58 -4.88
C ALA A 88 7.75 -3.68 -3.94
N VAL A 89 8.60 -2.81 -4.50
CA VAL A 89 9.48 -1.93 -3.73
C VAL A 89 9.01 -0.50 -3.88
N LEU A 90 8.79 0.16 -2.74
CA LEU A 90 8.61 1.60 -2.66
C LEU A 90 9.93 2.23 -2.23
N ALA A 91 10.60 2.92 -3.15
CA ALA A 91 11.81 3.67 -2.84
C ALA A 91 11.42 5.03 -2.23
N GLY A 92 11.93 5.33 -1.04
CA GLY A 92 11.84 6.67 -0.45
C GLY A 92 12.89 7.61 -1.00
N CYS A 93 12.67 8.92 -0.87
CA CYS A 93 13.68 9.93 -1.18
C CYS A 93 14.74 9.99 -0.08
N LYS A 94 16.00 10.28 -0.44
CA LYS A 94 16.99 10.69 0.56
C LYS A 94 16.64 12.09 1.05
N GLY A 95 16.46 12.23 2.35
CA GLY A 95 16.40 13.53 3.03
C GLY A 95 17.71 14.29 2.95
#